data_AF-A7RU21-F1
#
_entry.id   AF-A7RU21-F1
#
_cell.length_a   1.000
_cell.length_b   1.000
_cell.length_c   1.000
_cell.angle_alpha   90.00
_cell.angle_beta   90.00
_cell.angle_gamma   90.00
#
_symmetry.space_group_name_H-M   'P 1'
#
loop_
_entity.id
_entity.type
_entity.pdbx_description
1 polymer ?
#
loop_
_entity_poly.entity_id
_entity_poly.type
_entity_poly.pdbx_seq_one_letter_code
_entity_poly.pdbx_strand_id
1 'polypeptide(L)'
;MASNSSSRTCFFLVYDHERILRARNAYIAAAVFNCITMLPAIVLNVLLMMGMYRSPALRKPSTLLLYSLSASDLLLCMIVQPGYVAKKVGRLTDSFSLYCKSGILTYTMGVLLNGVSFLNLTAIAFDRFLIVTSRIHYQEKVTKQRVIATIASIWILMTVLPIIQFWVTRATAFMITATFIISCIVITTLCYVLYTQIKPAENLKDIRQQL
;
A
#
# COMPACT_ATOMS: atom_id res chain seq x y z
N MET A 1 -19.33 -41.96 -8.82
CA MET A 1 -18.85 -40.82 -8.00
C MET A 1 -19.07 -39.55 -8.81
N ALA A 2 -20.10 -38.77 -8.48
CA ALA A 2 -20.61 -37.69 -9.33
C ALA A 2 -19.86 -36.37 -9.10
N SER A 3 -19.15 -35.88 -10.11
CA SER A 3 -18.56 -34.53 -10.15
C SER A 3 -19.61 -33.53 -10.64
N ASN A 4 -20.41 -32.97 -9.72
CA ASN A 4 -21.37 -31.91 -10.06
C ASN A 4 -20.68 -30.53 -9.98
N SER A 5 -19.94 -30.16 -11.03
CA SER A 5 -19.04 -29.01 -11.05
C SER A 5 -19.72 -27.74 -11.58
N SER A 6 -20.13 -26.84 -10.69
CA SER A 6 -20.53 -25.46 -11.03
C SER A 6 -19.43 -24.42 -10.76
N SER A 7 -18.15 -24.80 -10.93
CA SER A 7 -17.03 -23.87 -10.79
C SER A 7 -16.77 -23.14 -12.12
N ARG A 8 -16.60 -21.82 -12.06
CA ARG A 8 -16.24 -20.98 -13.22
C ARG A 8 -14.93 -20.26 -12.97
N THR A 9 -14.12 -20.04 -14.01
CA THR A 9 -12.83 -19.36 -13.89
C THR A 9 -12.78 -18.10 -14.76
N CYS A 10 -12.12 -17.06 -14.26
CA CYS A 10 -11.86 -15.83 -15.00
C CYS A 10 -10.43 -15.40 -14.69
N PHE A 11 -9.53 -15.51 -15.67
CA PHE A 11 -8.07 -15.39 -15.49
C PHE A 11 -7.60 -16.24 -14.29
N PHE A 12 -7.02 -15.60 -13.28
CA PHE A 12 -6.55 -16.20 -12.04
C PHE A 12 -7.59 -16.10 -10.92
N LEU A 13 -8.89 -15.98 -11.20
CA LEU A 13 -9.97 -16.04 -10.20
C LEU A 13 -10.82 -17.29 -10.41
N VAL A 14 -11.05 -18.06 -9.33
CA VAL A 14 -12.02 -19.16 -9.31
C VAL A 14 -13.29 -18.65 -8.65
N TYR A 15 -14.42 -18.96 -9.26
CA TYR A 15 -15.77 -18.84 -8.72
C TYR A 15 -16.23 -20.24 -8.32
N ASP A 16 -16.43 -20.46 -7.03
CA ASP A 16 -16.85 -21.75 -6.45
C ASP A 16 -18.00 -21.49 -5.49
N HIS A 17 -19.20 -21.92 -5.88
CA HIS A 17 -20.46 -21.62 -5.19
C HIS A 17 -20.52 -22.26 -3.79
N GLU A 18 -20.07 -23.51 -3.65
CA GLU A 18 -20.03 -24.26 -2.38
C GLU A 18 -19.09 -23.62 -1.35
N ARG A 19 -17.97 -23.06 -1.80
CA ARG A 19 -17.08 -22.30 -0.91
C ARG A 19 -17.69 -20.96 -0.50
N ILE A 20 -18.43 -20.31 -1.39
CA ILE A 20 -19.07 -19.01 -1.12
C ILE A 20 -20.14 -19.16 -0.05
N LEU A 21 -21.00 -20.18 -0.13
CA LEU A 21 -22.03 -20.47 0.86
C LEU A 21 -21.45 -20.68 2.27
N ARG A 22 -20.37 -21.46 2.38
CA ARG A 22 -19.67 -21.69 3.66
C ARG A 22 -19.03 -20.41 4.24
N ALA A 23 -18.47 -19.56 3.39
CA ALA A 23 -17.80 -18.32 3.79
C ALA A 23 -18.71 -17.09 3.79
N ARG A 24 -20.04 -17.25 3.63
CA ARG A 24 -20.98 -16.16 3.41
C ARG A 24 -20.93 -15.09 4.49
N ASN A 25 -21.01 -15.51 5.76
CA ASN A 25 -20.99 -14.60 6.90
C ASN A 25 -19.68 -13.81 6.98
N ALA A 26 -18.54 -14.45 6.70
CA ALA A 26 -17.24 -13.80 6.65
C ALA A 26 -17.15 -12.77 5.51
N TYR A 27 -17.74 -13.07 4.34
CA TYR A 27 -17.79 -12.13 3.22
C TYR A 27 -18.68 -10.92 3.49
N ILE A 28 -19.83 -11.13 4.14
CA ILE A 28 -20.70 -10.04 4.58
C ILE A 28 -19.97 -9.17 5.61
N ALA A 29 -19.37 -9.77 6.64
CA ALA A 29 -18.61 -9.04 7.65
C ALA A 29 -17.47 -8.22 7.03
N ALA A 30 -16.71 -8.79 6.10
CA ALA A 30 -15.65 -8.09 5.39
C ALA A 30 -16.16 -6.92 4.53
N ALA A 31 -17.31 -7.08 3.87
CA ALA A 31 -17.93 -6.00 3.09
C ALA A 31 -18.41 -4.86 4.00
N VAL A 32 -19.08 -5.19 5.12
CA VAL A 32 -19.53 -4.20 6.11
C VAL A 32 -18.36 -3.43 6.70
N PHE A 33 -17.31 -4.14 7.13
CA PHE A 33 -16.10 -3.51 7.65
C PHE A 33 -15.45 -2.58 6.62
N ASN A 34 -15.39 -3.01 5.35
CA ASN A 34 -14.87 -2.17 4.28
C ASN A 34 -15.70 -0.90 4.09
N CYS A 35 -17.03 -0.99 4.05
CA CYS A 35 -17.91 0.18 3.96
C CYS A 35 -17.72 1.17 5.13
N ILE A 36 -17.57 0.65 6.36
CA ILE A 36 -17.35 1.47 7.56
C ILE A 36 -16.02 2.21 7.51
N THR A 37 -14.96 1.54 7.04
CA THR A 37 -13.60 2.09 7.00
C THR A 37 -13.33 2.99 5.79
N MET A 38 -14.10 2.86 4.72
CA MET A 38 -13.93 3.60 3.47
C MET A 38 -14.01 5.12 3.66
N LEU A 39 -15.11 5.63 4.22
CA LEU A 39 -15.31 7.08 4.37
C LEU A 39 -14.28 7.73 5.32
N PRO A 40 -14.02 7.18 6.53
CA PRO A 40 -12.97 7.71 7.39
C PRO A 40 -11.59 7.72 6.72
N ALA A 41 -11.24 6.66 5.98
CA ALA A 41 -9.94 6.59 5.31
C ALA A 41 -9.79 7.65 4.21
N ILE A 42 -10.85 7.93 3.44
CA ILE A 42 -10.85 9.02 2.46
C ILE A 42 -10.65 10.36 3.17
N VAL A 43 -11.46 10.64 4.20
CA VAL A 43 -11.38 11.90 4.95
C VAL A 43 -10.00 12.10 5.56
N LEU A 44 -9.44 11.09 6.23
CA LEU A 44 -8.12 11.17 6.85
C LEU A 44 -7.02 11.48 5.83
N ASN A 45 -7.01 10.80 4.68
CA ASN A 45 -5.97 11.05 3.68
C ASN A 45 -6.13 12.42 2.99
N VAL A 46 -7.36 12.90 2.77
CA VAL A 46 -7.58 14.28 2.28
C VAL A 46 -7.13 15.31 3.31
N LEU A 47 -7.49 15.12 4.58
CA LEU A 47 -7.05 15.99 5.68
C LEU A 47 -5.52 16.00 5.79
N LEU A 48 -4.86 14.85 5.66
CA LEU A 48 -3.40 14.73 5.67
C LEU A 48 -2.77 15.53 4.53
N MET A 49 -3.26 15.38 3.31
CA MET A 49 -2.80 16.19 2.16
C MET A 49 -3.02 17.68 2.38
N MET A 50 -4.19 18.09 2.87
CA MET A 50 -4.47 19.50 3.18
C MET A 50 -3.57 20.05 4.28
N GLY A 51 -3.30 19.27 5.33
CA GLY A 51 -2.41 19.65 6.41
C GLY A 51 -0.97 19.87 5.93
N MET A 52 -0.47 18.97 5.07
CA MET A 52 0.83 19.14 4.42
C MET A 52 0.88 20.36 3.51
N TYR A 53 -0.22 20.69 2.84
CA TYR A 53 -0.29 21.83 1.92
C TYR A 53 -0.27 23.16 2.66
N ARG A 54 -1.04 23.24 3.75
CA ARG A 54 -1.18 24.46 4.54
C ARG A 54 -0.01 24.75 5.47
N SER A 55 0.78 23.74 5.86
CA SER A 55 1.89 23.93 6.81
C SER A 55 3.21 24.30 6.12
N PRO A 56 3.73 25.53 6.26
CA PRO A 56 5.04 25.91 5.72
C PRO A 56 6.18 25.10 6.36
N ALA A 57 6.02 24.69 7.63
CA ALA A 57 6.99 23.87 8.35
C ALA A 57 7.20 22.47 7.72
N LEU A 58 6.22 22.01 6.95
CA LEU A 58 6.26 20.74 6.21
C LEU A 58 6.75 20.91 4.75
N ARG A 59 7.18 22.09 4.30
CA ARG A 59 7.69 22.29 2.92
C ARG A 59 9.12 21.80 2.76
N LYS A 60 9.31 20.47 2.83
CA LYS A 60 10.60 19.78 2.64
C LYS A 60 10.49 18.80 1.47
N PRO A 61 11.61 18.47 0.78
CA PRO A 61 11.62 17.46 -0.28
C PRO A 61 10.92 16.15 0.14
N SER A 62 11.20 15.66 1.35
CA SER A 62 10.65 14.41 1.89
C SER A 62 9.13 14.40 2.06
N THR A 63 8.48 15.56 2.17
CA THR A 63 7.02 15.66 2.27
C THR A 63 6.32 15.19 0.99
N LEU A 64 7.00 15.23 -0.15
CA LEU A 64 6.48 14.67 -1.40
C LEU A 64 6.21 13.15 -1.28
N LEU A 65 7.00 12.43 -0.48
CA LEU A 65 6.75 11.00 -0.22
C LEU A 65 5.44 10.79 0.56
N LEU A 66 5.14 11.67 1.51
CA LEU A 66 3.88 11.63 2.26
C LEU A 66 2.68 11.98 1.38
N TYR A 67 2.84 12.92 0.43
CA TYR A 67 1.82 13.18 -0.59
C TYR A 67 1.57 11.97 -1.48
N SER A 68 2.64 11.33 -1.97
CA SER A 68 2.56 10.12 -2.79
C SER A 68 1.85 8.99 -2.04
N LEU A 69 2.20 8.78 -0.76
CA LEU A 69 1.54 7.83 0.14
C LEU A 69 0.04 8.13 0.31
N SER A 70 -0.29 9.38 0.64
CA SER A 70 -1.70 9.80 0.83
C SER A 70 -2.50 9.64 -0.46
N ALA A 71 -1.89 9.92 -1.62
CA ALA A 71 -2.52 9.76 -2.92
C ALA A 71 -2.79 8.29 -3.26
N SER A 72 -1.84 7.38 -3.02
CA SER A 72 -2.08 5.94 -3.22
C SER A 72 -3.16 5.40 -2.28
N ASP A 73 -3.19 5.85 -1.02
CA ASP A 73 -4.22 5.47 -0.06
C ASP A 73 -5.61 6.02 -0.42
N LEU A 74 -5.71 7.25 -0.94
CA LEU A 74 -6.97 7.79 -1.48
C LEU A 74 -7.48 6.96 -2.65
N LEU A 75 -6.61 6.63 -3.60
CA LEU A 75 -6.99 5.82 -4.75
C LEU A 75 -7.42 4.40 -4.33
N LEU A 76 -6.77 3.81 -3.32
CA LEU A 76 -7.21 2.54 -2.73
C LEU A 76 -8.63 2.65 -2.19
N CYS A 77 -8.92 3.71 -1.43
CA CYS A 77 -10.23 3.91 -0.83
C CYS A 77 -11.32 4.24 -1.86
N MET A 78 -10.99 4.95 -2.94
CA MET A 78 -11.95 5.34 -3.97
C MET A 78 -12.18 4.26 -5.04
N ILE A 79 -11.20 3.41 -5.31
CA ILE A 79 -11.25 2.44 -6.43
C ILE A 79 -11.32 1.00 -5.90
N VAL A 80 -10.35 0.64 -5.04
CA VAL A 80 -10.18 -0.77 -4.62
C VAL A 80 -11.25 -1.17 -3.61
N GLN A 81 -11.59 -0.29 -2.66
CA GLN A 81 -12.62 -0.59 -1.66
C GLN A 81 -14.03 -0.77 -2.30
N PRO A 82 -14.55 0.15 -3.13
CA PRO A 82 -15.82 -0.07 -3.84
C PRO A 82 -15.78 -1.30 -4.75
N GLY A 83 -14.67 -1.51 -5.46
CA GLY A 83 -14.47 -2.71 -6.26
C GLY A 83 -14.52 -3.98 -5.41
N TYR A 84 -14.00 -3.96 -4.19
CA TYR A 84 -14.02 -5.09 -3.27
C TYR A 84 -15.45 -5.42 -2.85
N VAL A 85 -16.24 -4.41 -2.51
CA VAL A 85 -17.67 -4.58 -2.21
C VAL A 85 -18.40 -5.14 -3.42
N ALA A 86 -18.20 -4.58 -4.62
CA ALA A 86 -18.80 -5.08 -5.86
C ALA A 86 -18.44 -6.55 -6.13
N LYS A 87 -17.19 -6.96 -5.84
CA LYS A 87 -16.75 -8.36 -5.94
C LYS A 87 -17.47 -9.26 -4.95
N LYS A 88 -17.73 -8.80 -3.72
CA LYS A 88 -18.51 -9.56 -2.73
C LYS A 88 -19.98 -9.64 -3.13
N VAL A 89 -20.58 -8.56 -3.60
CA VAL A 89 -21.94 -8.54 -4.13
C VAL A 89 -22.07 -9.53 -5.28
N GLY A 90 -21.17 -9.50 -6.27
CA GLY A 90 -21.17 -10.46 -7.38
C GLY A 90 -21.06 -11.92 -6.96
N ARG A 91 -20.41 -12.22 -5.83
CA ARG A 91 -20.41 -13.56 -5.22
C ARG A 91 -21.72 -13.92 -4.54
N LEU A 92 -22.35 -12.98 -3.85
CA LEU A 92 -23.57 -13.21 -3.08
C LEU A 92 -24.82 -13.27 -3.96
N THR A 93 -24.79 -12.60 -5.12
CA THR A 93 -25.90 -12.56 -6.09
C THR A 93 -25.68 -13.48 -7.29
N ASP A 94 -24.71 -14.38 -7.23
CA ASP A 94 -24.32 -15.28 -8.34
C ASP A 94 -24.03 -14.61 -9.69
N SER A 95 -23.60 -13.35 -9.66
CA SER A 95 -23.23 -12.59 -10.86
C SER A 95 -21.75 -12.80 -11.19
N PHE A 96 -21.48 -13.82 -12.02
CA PHE A 96 -20.12 -14.14 -12.47
C PHE A 96 -19.43 -12.96 -13.19
N SER A 97 -20.17 -12.21 -14.02
CA SER A 97 -19.63 -11.07 -14.76
C SER A 97 -19.18 -9.95 -13.82
N LEU A 98 -20.02 -9.60 -12.82
CA LEU A 98 -19.67 -8.61 -11.81
C LEU A 98 -18.48 -9.07 -10.98
N TYR A 99 -18.46 -10.33 -10.53
CA TYR A 99 -17.35 -10.92 -9.79
C TYR A 99 -16.03 -10.87 -10.55
N CYS A 100 -16.03 -11.25 -11.82
CA CYS A 100 -14.84 -11.28 -12.67
C CYS A 100 -14.28 -9.87 -12.91
N LYS A 101 -15.12 -8.93 -13.35
CA LYS A 101 -14.69 -7.54 -13.64
C LYS A 101 -14.15 -6.83 -12.41
N SER A 102 -14.92 -6.84 -11.31
CA SER A 102 -14.50 -6.23 -10.05
C SER A 102 -13.31 -6.97 -9.42
N GLY A 103 -13.23 -8.29 -9.59
CA GLY A 103 -12.13 -9.11 -9.12
C GLY A 103 -10.79 -8.79 -9.78
N ILE A 104 -10.77 -8.59 -11.10
CA ILE A 104 -9.57 -8.18 -11.84
C ILE A 104 -9.15 -6.78 -11.39
N LEU A 105 -10.09 -5.83 -11.39
CA LEU A 105 -9.83 -4.45 -10.97
C LEU A 105 -9.21 -4.38 -9.58
N THR A 106 -9.85 -5.03 -8.59
CA THR A 106 -9.41 -5.02 -7.19
C THR A 106 -8.06 -5.67 -7.00
N TYR A 107 -7.77 -6.75 -7.72
CA TYR A 107 -6.49 -7.42 -7.61
C TYR A 107 -5.37 -6.57 -8.21
N THR A 108 -5.53 -6.11 -9.45
CA THR A 108 -4.49 -5.35 -10.16
C THR A 108 -4.22 -4.00 -9.48
N MET A 109 -5.28 -3.22 -9.19
CA MET A 109 -5.13 -1.93 -8.51
C MET A 109 -4.72 -2.10 -7.04
N GLY A 110 -5.16 -3.19 -6.39
CA GLY A 110 -4.77 -3.50 -5.02
C GLY A 110 -3.28 -3.78 -4.90
N VAL A 111 -2.72 -4.62 -5.76
CA VAL A 111 -1.26 -4.90 -5.77
C VAL A 111 -0.46 -3.63 -6.05
N LEU A 112 -0.87 -2.84 -7.06
CA LEU A 112 -0.20 -1.59 -7.44
C LEU A 112 -0.20 -0.60 -6.28
N LEU A 113 -1.38 -0.15 -5.84
CA LEU A 113 -1.48 0.98 -4.92
C LEU A 113 -0.99 0.64 -3.52
N ASN A 114 -1.25 -0.59 -3.04
CA ASN A 114 -0.72 -1.05 -1.77
C ASN A 114 0.81 -1.14 -1.80
N GLY A 115 1.38 -1.64 -2.92
CA GLY A 115 2.83 -1.67 -3.12
C GLY A 115 3.45 -0.27 -3.16
N VAL A 116 2.79 0.70 -3.82
CA VAL A 116 3.19 2.11 -3.80
C VAL A 116 3.18 2.65 -2.37
N SER A 117 2.13 2.40 -1.59
CA SER A 117 2.04 2.84 -0.19
C SER A 117 3.18 2.24 0.66
N PHE A 118 3.44 0.93 0.57
CA PHE A 118 4.53 0.28 1.32
C PHE A 118 5.92 0.81 0.96
N LEU A 119 6.20 1.04 -0.34
CA LEU A 119 7.50 1.59 -0.74
C LEU A 119 7.66 3.06 -0.34
N ASN A 120 6.61 3.87 -0.44
CA ASN A 120 6.67 5.25 0.06
C ASN A 120 6.92 5.25 1.57
N LEU A 121 6.25 4.38 2.35
CA LEU A 121 6.48 4.26 3.78
C LEU A 121 7.92 3.85 4.11
N THR A 122 8.47 2.88 3.36
CA THR A 122 9.86 2.45 3.50
C THR A 122 10.83 3.58 3.17
N ALA A 123 10.58 4.33 2.09
CA ALA A 123 11.37 5.48 1.69
C ALA A 123 11.32 6.62 2.74
N ILE A 124 10.16 6.85 3.36
CA ILE A 124 10.02 7.81 4.47
C ILE A 124 10.85 7.36 5.67
N ALA A 125 10.77 6.09 6.06
CA ALA A 125 11.55 5.56 7.17
C ALA A 125 13.06 5.67 6.91
N PHE A 126 13.49 5.38 5.68
CA PHE A 126 14.87 5.52 5.25
C PHE A 126 15.33 6.99 5.22
N ASP A 127 14.51 7.91 4.73
CA ASP A 127 14.80 9.36 4.80
C ASP A 127 15.01 9.83 6.24
N ARG A 128 14.15 9.39 7.18
CA ARG A 128 14.32 9.71 8.61
C ARG A 128 15.61 9.15 9.20
N PHE A 129 15.99 7.93 8.82
CA PHE A 129 17.25 7.34 9.22
C PHE A 129 18.46 8.11 8.65
N LEU A 130 18.40 8.57 7.39
CA LEU A 130 19.46 9.35 6.77
C LEU A 130 19.67 10.72 7.41
N ILE A 131 18.61 11.38 7.91
CA ILE A 131 18.72 12.67 8.61
C ILE A 131 19.67 12.55 9.82
N VAL A 132 19.54 11.46 10.57
CA VAL A 132 20.27 11.21 11.84
C VAL A 132 21.67 10.64 11.59
N THR A 133 21.84 9.84 10.54
CA THR A 133 23.15 9.20 10.26
C THR A 133 24.06 10.03 9.37
N SER A 134 23.50 10.87 8.49
CA SER A 134 24.24 11.61 7.47
C SER A 134 24.01 13.12 7.60
N ARG A 135 23.96 13.68 8.82
CA ARG A 135 23.59 15.07 9.09
C ARG A 135 24.28 16.11 8.21
N ILE A 136 25.60 15.99 8.04
CA ILE A 136 26.44 16.93 7.26
C ILE A 136 26.13 16.85 5.76
N HIS A 137 25.89 15.65 5.24
CA HIS A 137 25.67 15.41 3.80
C HIS A 137 24.18 15.24 3.44
N TYR A 138 23.26 15.43 4.40
CA TYR A 138 21.85 15.17 4.19
C TYR A 138 21.25 16.08 3.10
N GLN A 139 21.59 17.36 3.13
CA GLN A 139 21.15 18.35 2.13
C GLN A 139 21.70 18.04 0.73
N GLU A 140 22.88 17.42 0.64
CA GLU A 140 23.46 16.98 -0.63
C GLU A 140 22.85 15.66 -1.15
N LYS A 141 22.41 14.80 -0.23
CA LYS A 141 21.82 13.49 -0.55
C LYS A 141 20.35 13.60 -0.94
N VAL A 142 19.55 14.38 -0.21
CA VAL A 142 18.09 14.46 -0.38
C VAL A 142 17.67 15.78 -1.04
N THR A 143 17.61 15.76 -2.36
CA THR A 143 17.13 16.90 -3.17
C THR A 143 15.71 16.65 -3.67
N LYS A 144 14.96 17.72 -3.95
CA LYS A 144 13.60 17.64 -4.49
C LYS A 144 13.53 16.77 -5.77
N GLN A 145 14.49 16.93 -6.67
CA GLN A 145 14.55 16.15 -7.92
C GLN A 145 14.74 14.66 -7.66
N ARG A 146 15.65 14.29 -6.73
CA ARG A 146 15.87 12.89 -6.36
C ARG A 146 14.62 12.28 -5.72
N VAL A 147 13.93 13.00 -4.85
CA VAL A 147 12.67 12.51 -4.25
C VAL A 147 11.59 12.30 -5.31
N ILE A 148 11.43 13.24 -6.25
CA ILE A 148 10.49 13.07 -7.37
C ILE A 148 10.86 11.86 -8.22
N ALA A 149 12.15 11.67 -8.52
CA ALA A 149 12.63 10.50 -9.23
C ALA A 149 12.33 9.19 -8.47
N THR A 150 12.56 9.15 -7.16
CA THR A 150 12.21 8.00 -6.31
C THR A 150 10.72 7.69 -6.37
N ILE A 151 9.85 8.71 -6.24
CA ILE A 151 8.40 8.53 -6.35
C ILE A 151 8.04 7.97 -7.72
N ALA A 152 8.57 8.56 -8.80
CA ALA A 152 8.32 8.08 -10.16
C ALA A 152 8.76 6.61 -10.34
N SER A 153 9.94 6.24 -9.85
CA SER A 153 10.43 4.86 -9.87
C SER A 153 9.52 3.90 -9.09
N ILE A 154 9.01 4.30 -7.93
CA ILE A 154 8.05 3.51 -7.13
C ILE A 154 6.78 3.24 -7.94
N TRP A 155 6.19 4.29 -8.52
CA TRP A 155 4.97 4.16 -9.32
C TRP A 155 5.17 3.28 -10.55
N ILE A 156 6.27 3.47 -11.28
CA ILE A 156 6.61 2.66 -12.46
C ILE A 156 6.81 1.19 -12.05
N LEU A 157 7.63 0.93 -11.03
CA LEU A 157 7.89 -0.43 -10.55
C LEU A 157 6.59 -1.15 -10.17
N MET A 158 5.72 -0.47 -9.42
CA MET A 158 4.46 -1.06 -8.96
C MET A 158 3.40 -1.18 -10.05
N THR A 159 3.54 -0.44 -11.15
CA THR A 159 2.68 -0.61 -12.33
C THR A 159 3.08 -1.86 -13.13
N VAL A 160 4.38 -2.16 -13.21
CA VAL A 160 4.89 -3.31 -13.97
C VAL A 160 4.70 -4.64 -13.22
N LEU A 161 4.82 -4.65 -11.89
CA LEU A 161 4.74 -5.87 -11.09
C LEU A 161 3.45 -6.69 -11.28
N PRO A 162 2.23 -6.11 -11.33
CA PRO A 162 1.00 -6.84 -11.63
C PRO A 162 1.01 -7.54 -12.99
N ILE A 163 1.75 -7.00 -13.98
CA ILE A 163 1.85 -7.59 -15.33
C ILE A 163 2.57 -8.95 -15.25
N ILE A 164 3.63 -9.02 -14.44
CA ILE A 164 4.40 -10.26 -14.22
C ILE A 164 3.52 -11.34 -13.58
N GLN A 165 2.56 -10.94 -12.74
CA GLN A 165 1.65 -11.87 -12.06
C GLN A 165 0.67 -12.57 -13.00
N PHE A 166 0.47 -12.09 -14.24
CA PHE A 166 -0.34 -12.81 -15.23
C PHE A 166 0.35 -14.08 -15.77
N TRP A 167 1.68 -14.16 -15.67
CA TRP A 167 2.48 -15.26 -16.21
C TRP A 167 2.86 -16.31 -15.16
N VAL A 168 2.45 -16.12 -13.91
CA VAL A 168 2.89 -16.88 -12.76
C VAL A 168 1.68 -17.51 -12.06
N THR A 169 1.84 -18.68 -11.44
CA THR A 169 0.73 -19.31 -10.71
C THR A 169 0.27 -18.43 -9.55
N ARG A 170 -1.01 -18.54 -9.17
CA ARG A 170 -1.58 -17.76 -8.05
C ARG A 170 -0.79 -17.94 -6.76
N ALA A 171 -0.41 -19.18 -6.44
CA ALA A 171 0.33 -19.48 -5.22
C ALA A 171 1.68 -18.74 -5.21
N THR A 172 2.42 -18.81 -6.31
CA THR A 172 3.70 -18.12 -6.45
C THR A 172 3.53 -16.59 -6.43
N ALA A 173 2.49 -16.04 -7.06
CA ALA A 173 2.20 -14.60 -7.02
C ALA A 173 1.86 -14.11 -5.59
N PHE A 174 1.09 -14.89 -4.82
CA PHE A 174 0.82 -14.61 -3.41
C PHE A 174 2.11 -14.65 -2.59
N MET A 175 2.97 -15.64 -2.81
CA MET A 175 4.25 -15.75 -2.11
C MET A 175 5.17 -14.56 -2.41
N ILE A 176 5.31 -14.17 -3.69
CA ILE A 176 6.11 -13.00 -4.10
C ILE A 176 5.57 -11.72 -3.44
N THR A 177 4.26 -11.54 -3.44
CA THR A 177 3.64 -10.35 -2.82
C THR A 177 3.84 -10.36 -1.30
N ALA A 178 3.70 -11.52 -0.65
CA ALA A 178 3.90 -11.66 0.78
C ALA A 178 5.36 -11.40 1.20
N THR A 179 6.34 -11.97 0.49
CA THR A 179 7.76 -11.75 0.78
C THR A 179 8.15 -10.29 0.56
N PHE A 180 7.61 -9.66 -0.49
CA PHE A 180 7.80 -8.23 -0.74
C PHE A 180 7.22 -7.34 0.37
N ILE A 181 6.01 -7.63 0.86
CA ILE A 181 5.41 -6.88 1.97
C ILE A 181 6.23 -7.08 3.26
N ILE A 182 6.61 -8.33 3.57
CA ILE A 182 7.41 -8.65 4.76
C ILE A 182 8.75 -7.92 4.71
N SER A 183 9.44 -7.90 3.57
CA SER A 183 10.72 -7.20 3.45
C SER A 183 10.55 -5.69 3.64
N CYS A 184 9.51 -5.08 3.07
CA CYS A 184 9.20 -3.66 3.29
C CYS A 184 8.93 -3.36 4.77
N ILE A 185 8.16 -4.20 5.45
CA ILE A 185 7.85 -4.04 6.88
C ILE A 185 9.12 -4.16 7.73
N VAL A 186 9.96 -5.17 7.47
CA VAL A 186 11.23 -5.36 8.18
C VAL A 186 12.15 -4.17 7.97
N ILE A 187 12.35 -3.72 6.73
CA ILE A 187 13.20 -2.55 6.43
C ILE A 187 12.66 -1.28 7.11
N THR A 188 11.35 -1.04 7.01
CA THR A 188 10.69 0.11 7.66
C THR A 188 10.90 0.08 9.17
N THR A 189 10.68 -1.07 9.80
CA THR A 189 10.81 -1.25 11.25
C THR A 189 12.25 -1.06 11.69
N LEU A 190 13.22 -1.65 10.99
CA LEU A 190 14.64 -1.50 11.27
C LEU A 190 15.07 -0.03 11.16
N CYS A 191 14.69 0.66 10.08
CA CYS A 191 15.00 2.08 9.91
C CYS A 191 14.41 2.92 11.05
N TYR A 192 13.18 2.62 11.47
CA TYR A 192 12.51 3.35 12.54
C TYR A 192 13.14 3.10 13.92
N VAL A 193 13.44 1.84 14.25
CA VAL A 193 14.12 1.48 15.50
C VAL A 193 15.50 2.14 15.57
N LEU A 194 16.31 2.03 14.50
CA LEU A 194 17.62 2.68 14.44
C LEU A 194 17.52 4.20 14.55
N TYR A 195 16.54 4.82 13.89
CA TYR A 195 16.25 6.25 14.04
C TYR A 195 16.00 6.62 15.52
N THR A 196 15.16 5.86 16.23
CA THR A 196 14.84 6.15 17.64
C THR A 196 16.02 5.93 18.60
N GLN A 197 16.92 5.00 18.30
CA GLN A 197 18.09 4.73 19.15
C GLN A 197 19.22 5.72 18.96
N ILE A 198 19.47 6.17 17.73
CA ILE A 198 20.61 7.05 17.42
C ILE A 198 20.30 8.52 17.78
N LYS A 199 19.04 8.94 17.60
CA LYS A 199 18.61 10.33 17.82
C LYS A 199 18.97 10.90 19.22
N PRO A 200 18.78 10.19 20.34
CA PRO A 200 19.15 10.70 21.66
C PRO A 200 20.67 10.92 21.82
N ALA A 201 21.48 9.98 21.30
CA ALA A 201 22.93 10.07 21.36
C ALA A 201 23.47 11.24 20.53
N GLU A 202 22.83 11.53 19.40
CA GLU A 202 23.17 12.66 18.55
C GLU A 202 22.80 14.00 19.21
N ASN A 203 21.60 14.11 19.79
CA ASN A 203 21.18 15.30 20.53
C ASN A 203 22.13 15.65 21.69
N LEU A 204 22.68 14.64 22.37
CA LEU A 204 23.64 14.86 23.45
C LEU A 204 24.99 15.41 22.95
N LYS A 205 25.44 15.00 21.76
CA LYS A 205 26.67 15.52 21.15
C LYS A 205 26.52 16.99 20.78
N ASP A 206 25.36 17.38 20.24
CA ASP A 206 25.07 18.78 19.92
C ASP A 206 25.12 19.67 21.16
N ILE A 207 24.50 19.23 22.27
CA ILE A 207 24.51 19.98 23.54
C ILE A 207 25.95 20.14 24.06
N ARG A 208 26.78 19.10 23.97
CA ARG A 208 28.18 19.15 24.39
C ARG A 208 29.06 20.04 23.51
N GLN A 209 28.69 20.30 22.25
CA GLN A 209 29.42 21.23 21.38
C GLN A 209 29.00 22.69 21.60
N GLN A 210 27.88 22.93 22.29
CA GLN A 210 27.37 24.27 22.60
C GLN A 210 27.77 24.78 24.00
N LEU A 211 28.28 23.89 24.85
CA LEU A 211 28.87 24.17 26.17
C LEU A 211 30.39 24.29 26.06
#